data_AF-A0A401QNH8-F1
#
_entry.id   AF-A0A401QNH8-F1
#
_cell.length_a   1.000
_cell.length_b   1.000
_cell.length_c   1.000
_cell.angle_alpha   90.00
_cell.angle_beta   90.00
_cell.angle_gamma   90.00
#
_symmetry.space_group_name_H-M   'P 1'
#
loop_
_entity.id
_entity.type
_entity.pdbx_description
1 polymer ?
#
loop_
_entity_poly.entity_id
_entity_poly.type
_entity_poly.pdbx_seq_one_letter_code
_entity_poly.pdbx_strand_id
1 'polypeptide(L)'
;MKVLMKLPEPEEEGEAAPATPPPSQPWKEGVYEWFGSALTSAQRLEFCCGLLDLCHPLELRFLGSCLEDLARKDYHSLRDSEIRANSVQELAALGEPADEVTRSRLVVSLALLGSENREAAALLARALARLDSAVRTCGLPLTERGVQEFLLLLTMASNHPAFSFHHKESLRQQLADLQRRPGAGRNFQTAVCK
;
A
#
# COMPACT_ATOMS: atom_id res chain seq x y z
N MET A 1 -39.71 -67.76 7.74
CA MET A 1 -38.99 -68.85 7.04
C MET A 1 -38.08 -68.21 6.00
N LYS A 2 -36.79 -68.56 6.06
CA LYS A 2 -35.71 -68.02 5.23
C LYS A 2 -36.00 -68.21 3.75
N VAL A 3 -35.93 -67.14 2.96
CA VAL A 3 -35.47 -67.23 1.57
C VAL A 3 -34.42 -66.13 1.39
N LEU A 4 -33.19 -66.62 1.38
CA LEU A 4 -31.94 -65.93 1.09
C LEU A 4 -32.02 -65.41 -0.35
N MET A 5 -32.35 -64.14 -0.54
CA MET A 5 -32.14 -63.46 -1.82
C MET A 5 -30.69 -62.95 -1.87
N LYS A 6 -29.96 -63.66 -2.71
CA LYS A 6 -28.57 -63.50 -3.14
C LYS A 6 -28.23 -62.03 -3.43
N LEU A 7 -27.18 -61.52 -2.76
CA LEU A 7 -26.51 -60.27 -3.15
C LEU A 7 -25.89 -60.46 -4.54
N PRO A 8 -26.09 -59.53 -5.49
CA PRO A 8 -25.22 -59.45 -6.66
C PRO A 8 -23.87 -58.81 -6.26
N GLU A 9 -22.81 -59.40 -6.81
CA GLU A 9 -21.39 -58.98 -6.74
C GLU A 9 -21.21 -57.49 -7.10
N PRO A 10 -20.15 -56.82 -6.60
CA PRO A 10 -19.93 -55.40 -6.84
C PRO A 10 -19.72 -55.13 -8.34
N GLU A 11 -20.56 -54.27 -8.93
CA GLU A 11 -20.27 -53.68 -10.24
C GLU A 11 -18.99 -52.86 -10.11
N GLU A 12 -18.05 -53.14 -11.01
CA GLU A 12 -16.72 -52.55 -11.03
C GLU A 12 -16.77 -51.04 -10.87
N GLU A 13 -15.96 -50.56 -9.92
CA GLU A 13 -15.61 -49.15 -9.79
C GLU A 13 -15.15 -48.65 -11.16
N GLY A 14 -16.03 -47.89 -11.82
CA GLY A 14 -15.62 -47.03 -12.92
C GLY A 14 -14.52 -46.12 -12.37
N GLU A 15 -13.29 -46.43 -12.78
CA GLU A 15 -12.06 -45.75 -12.43
C GLU A 15 -12.30 -44.24 -12.51
N ALA A 16 -12.51 -43.62 -11.34
CA ALA A 16 -12.64 -42.20 -11.23
C ALA A 16 -11.30 -41.62 -11.68
N ALA A 17 -11.27 -41.17 -12.94
CA ALA A 17 -10.13 -40.49 -13.53
C ALA A 17 -9.58 -39.50 -12.49
N PRO A 18 -8.26 -39.47 -12.24
CA PRO A 18 -7.69 -38.56 -11.27
C PRO A 18 -8.16 -37.17 -11.66
N ALA A 19 -8.99 -36.56 -10.80
CA ALA A 19 -9.50 -35.22 -11.01
C ALA A 19 -8.27 -34.33 -11.18
N THR A 20 -7.96 -33.99 -12.43
CA THR A 20 -6.86 -33.10 -12.76
C THR A 20 -7.10 -31.84 -11.95
N PRO A 21 -6.15 -31.41 -11.10
CA PRO A 21 -6.33 -30.18 -10.35
C PRO A 21 -6.67 -29.07 -11.36
N PRO A 22 -7.66 -28.22 -11.07
CA PRO A 22 -8.02 -27.15 -11.99
C PRO A 22 -6.76 -26.37 -12.33
N PRO A 23 -6.55 -26.00 -13.62
CA PRO A 23 -5.33 -25.32 -14.04
C PRO A 23 -5.10 -24.11 -13.13
N SER A 24 -3.91 -24.05 -12.51
CA SER A 24 -3.47 -22.88 -11.77
C SER A 24 -3.69 -21.67 -12.67
N GLN A 25 -4.52 -20.74 -12.22
CA GLN A 25 -4.95 -19.62 -13.05
C GLN A 25 -3.70 -18.77 -13.38
N PRO A 26 -3.15 -18.82 -14.62
CA PRO A 26 -1.81 -18.31 -14.90
C PRO A 26 -1.72 -16.80 -14.77
N TRP A 27 -2.88 -16.12 -14.84
CA TRP A 27 -2.96 -14.68 -14.60
C TRP A 27 -2.61 -14.30 -13.15
N LYS A 28 -2.83 -15.19 -12.16
CA LYS A 28 -2.53 -14.89 -10.75
C LYS A 28 -1.03 -14.72 -10.51
N GLU A 29 -0.24 -15.63 -11.06
CA GLU A 29 1.23 -15.59 -10.95
C GLU A 29 1.78 -14.34 -11.65
N GLY A 30 1.30 -14.06 -12.87
CA GLY A 30 1.68 -12.85 -13.59
C GLY A 30 1.32 -11.55 -12.87
N VAL A 31 0.18 -11.50 -12.18
CA VAL A 31 -0.21 -10.33 -11.38
C VAL A 31 0.70 -10.14 -10.16
N TYR A 32 1.08 -11.21 -9.47
CA TYR A 32 2.00 -11.09 -8.33
C TYR A 32 3.41 -10.67 -8.75
N GLU A 33 3.91 -11.23 -9.85
CA GLU A 33 5.19 -10.83 -10.41
C GLU A 33 5.18 -9.36 -10.82
N TRP A 34 4.16 -8.93 -11.57
CA TRP A 34 3.98 -7.52 -11.95
C TRP A 34 3.90 -6.61 -10.73
N PHE A 35 3.07 -6.96 -9.74
CA PHE A 35 2.90 -6.16 -8.53
C PHE A 35 4.21 -6.02 -7.75
N GLY A 36 4.99 -7.09 -7.62
CA GLY A 36 6.24 -7.10 -6.86
C GLY A 36 7.41 -6.43 -7.58
N SER A 37 7.53 -6.64 -8.89
CA SER A 37 8.72 -6.26 -9.67
C SER A 37 8.56 -4.97 -10.48
N ALA A 38 7.37 -4.71 -11.03
CA ALA A 38 7.16 -3.59 -11.95
C ALA A 38 6.71 -2.31 -11.23
N LEU A 39 6.05 -2.44 -10.07
CA LEU A 39 5.50 -1.32 -9.33
C LEU A 39 6.46 -0.79 -8.27
N THR A 40 6.53 0.53 -8.13
CA THR A 40 7.20 1.17 -6.98
C THR A 40 6.38 1.02 -5.70
N SER A 41 6.99 1.30 -4.55
CA SER A 41 6.28 1.26 -3.25
C SER A 41 5.05 2.17 -3.22
N ALA A 42 5.14 3.36 -3.83
CA ALA A 42 4.01 4.28 -3.94
C ALA A 42 2.87 3.67 -4.77
N GLN A 43 3.19 3.13 -5.95
CA GLN A 43 2.20 2.51 -6.84
C GLN A 43 1.54 1.29 -6.23
N ARG A 44 2.30 0.43 -5.53
CA ARG A 44 1.73 -0.71 -4.81
C ARG A 44 0.72 -0.27 -3.76
N LEU A 45 1.03 0.78 -3.00
CA LEU A 45 0.12 1.29 -1.98
C LEU A 45 -1.14 1.89 -2.60
N GLU A 46 -0.98 2.74 -3.63
CA GLU A 46 -2.11 3.31 -4.37
C GLU A 46 -3.01 2.22 -4.96
N PHE A 47 -2.42 1.20 -5.57
CA PHE A 47 -3.14 0.06 -6.13
C PHE A 47 -3.90 -0.71 -5.05
N CYS A 48 -3.26 -1.02 -3.92
CA CYS A 48 -3.92 -1.70 -2.80
C CYS A 48 -5.07 -0.88 -2.23
N CYS A 49 -4.90 0.43 -2.02
CA CYS A 49 -5.98 1.32 -1.59
C CYS A 49 -7.15 1.30 -2.58
N GLY A 50 -6.85 1.38 -3.89
CA GLY A 50 -7.87 1.29 -4.93
C GLY A 50 -8.62 -0.04 -4.93
N LEU A 51 -7.94 -1.17 -4.69
CA LEU A 51 -8.62 -2.47 -4.54
C LEU A 51 -9.52 -2.52 -3.31
N LEU A 52 -9.07 -1.98 -2.18
CA LEU A 52 -9.87 -1.93 -0.96
C LEU A 52 -11.12 -1.06 -1.14
N ASP A 53 -11.03 0.04 -1.87
CA ASP A 53 -12.18 0.92 -2.17
C ASP A 53 -13.26 0.21 -3.03
N LEU A 54 -12.91 -0.88 -3.72
CA LEU A 54 -13.85 -1.70 -4.51
C LEU A 54 -14.49 -2.84 -3.71
N CYS A 55 -14.00 -3.12 -2.50
CA CYS A 55 -14.48 -4.22 -1.66
C CYS A 55 -15.80 -3.86 -0.94
N HIS A 56 -16.63 -4.87 -0.70
CA HIS A 56 -17.83 -4.76 0.12
C HIS A 56 -17.48 -4.69 1.63
N PRO A 57 -18.38 -4.18 2.49
CA PRO A 57 -18.12 -4.05 3.92
C PRO A 57 -17.70 -5.36 4.63
N LEU A 58 -18.27 -6.50 4.22
CA LEU A 58 -17.90 -7.81 4.79
C LEU A 58 -16.51 -8.27 4.34
N GLU A 59 -16.14 -8.00 3.09
CA GLU A 59 -14.81 -8.31 2.55
C GLU A 59 -13.75 -7.44 3.23
N LEU A 60 -14.03 -6.15 3.41
CA LEU A 60 -13.17 -5.23 4.16
C LEU A 60 -12.95 -5.70 5.61
N ARG A 61 -14.02 -6.17 6.27
CA ARG A 61 -13.92 -6.69 7.64
C ARG A 61 -13.03 -7.92 7.73
N PHE A 62 -13.15 -8.84 6.77
CA PHE A 62 -12.30 -10.02 6.69
C PHE A 62 -10.84 -9.64 6.39
N LEU A 63 -10.61 -8.80 5.38
CA LEU A 63 -9.27 -8.31 5.02
C LEU A 63 -8.60 -7.58 6.17
N GLY A 64 -9.35 -6.81 6.96
CA GLY A 64 -8.85 -6.17 8.18
C GLY A 64 -8.24 -7.18 9.15
N SER A 65 -8.91 -8.31 9.40
CA SER A 65 -8.36 -9.38 10.25
C SER A 65 -7.10 -10.03 9.67
N CYS A 66 -7.04 -10.22 8.35
CA CYS A 66 -5.82 -10.72 7.69
C CYS A 66 -4.66 -9.72 7.82
N LEU A 67 -4.92 -8.43 7.63
CA LEU A 67 -3.90 -7.37 7.76
C LEU A 67 -3.39 -7.25 9.20
N GLU A 68 -4.28 -7.31 10.19
CA GLU A 68 -3.91 -7.32 11.61
C GLU A 68 -3.00 -8.50 11.95
N ASP A 69 -3.29 -9.70 11.44
CA ASP A 69 -2.46 -10.88 11.66
C ASP A 69 -1.06 -10.75 11.04
N LEU A 70 -0.98 -10.25 9.80
CA LEU A 70 0.28 -10.00 9.12
C LEU A 70 1.12 -8.93 9.82
N ALA A 71 0.49 -7.82 10.23
CA ALA A 71 1.16 -6.69 10.87
C ALA A 71 1.56 -6.95 12.32
N ARG A 72 0.95 -7.94 13.00
CA ARG A 72 1.22 -8.25 14.42
C ARG A 72 2.70 -8.55 14.69
N LYS A 73 3.43 -9.07 13.70
CA LYS A 73 4.84 -9.45 13.82
C LYS A 73 5.74 -8.25 14.15
N ASP A 74 5.40 -7.08 13.63
CA ASP A 74 6.20 -5.86 13.77
C ASP A 74 5.64 -4.91 14.86
N TYR A 75 4.59 -5.31 15.57
CA TYR A 75 3.92 -4.45 16.54
C TYR A 75 4.86 -3.94 17.64
N HIS A 76 5.67 -4.82 18.22
CA HIS A 76 6.56 -4.44 19.33
C HIS A 76 7.69 -3.51 18.88
N SER A 77 8.25 -3.71 17.68
CA SER A 77 9.34 -2.90 17.16
C SER A 77 8.87 -1.51 16.73
N LEU A 78 7.61 -1.37 16.33
CA LEU A 78 7.05 -0.11 15.83
C LEU A 78 6.35 0.73 16.90
N ARG A 79 6.07 0.16 18.09
CA ARG A 79 5.29 0.82 19.15
C ARG A 79 5.78 2.22 19.53
N ASP A 80 7.08 2.38 19.77
CA ASP A 80 7.62 3.69 20.16
C ASP A 80 7.54 4.70 19.00
N SER A 81 7.68 4.22 17.77
CA SER A 81 7.53 5.04 16.57
C SER A 81 6.08 5.46 16.37
N GLU A 82 5.12 4.60 16.67
CA GLU A 82 3.68 4.89 16.62
C GLU A 82 3.28 5.95 17.64
N ILE A 83 3.81 5.87 18.87
CA ILE A 83 3.59 6.90 19.90
C ILE A 83 4.09 8.27 19.40
N ARG A 84 5.31 8.33 18.83
CA ARG A 84 5.85 9.57 18.27
C ARG A 84 5.05 10.06 17.06
N ALA A 85 4.63 9.16 16.17
CA ALA A 85 3.82 9.46 14.99
C ALA A 85 2.47 10.11 15.33
N ASN A 86 1.94 9.84 16.53
CA ASN A 86 0.68 10.38 17.01
C ASN A 86 0.83 11.54 18.01
N SER A 87 2.06 11.97 18.30
CA SER A 87 2.36 13.08 19.20
C SER A 87 2.55 14.39 18.43
N VAL A 88 1.68 15.37 18.69
CA VAL A 88 1.74 16.71 18.09
C VAL A 88 3.09 17.40 18.40
N GLN A 89 3.62 17.19 19.60
CA GLN A 89 4.90 17.77 20.02
C GLN A 89 6.07 17.21 19.21
N GLU A 90 6.11 15.89 19.02
CA GLU A 90 7.17 15.22 18.24
C GLU A 90 7.07 15.62 16.75
N LEU A 91 5.85 15.67 16.21
CA LEU A 91 5.62 16.09 14.83
C LEU A 91 5.93 17.56 14.59
N ALA A 92 5.68 18.43 15.57
CA ALA A 92 6.04 19.85 15.48
C ALA A 92 7.57 20.05 15.51
N ALA A 93 8.31 19.14 16.14
CA ALA A 93 9.77 19.12 16.19
C ALA A 93 10.42 18.42 14.97
N LEU A 94 9.64 18.03 13.96
CA LEU A 94 10.19 17.49 12.72
C LEU A 94 11.08 18.55 12.04
N GLY A 95 12.32 18.16 11.78
CA GLY A 95 13.32 19.00 11.11
C GLY A 95 12.96 19.34 9.66
N GLU A 96 13.96 19.76 8.89
CA GLU A 96 13.75 20.09 7.49
C GLU A 96 13.44 18.84 6.66
N PRO A 97 12.32 18.80 5.92
CA PRO A 97 11.88 17.60 5.20
C PRO A 97 12.73 17.31 3.96
N ALA A 98 13.62 18.23 3.57
CA ALA A 98 14.62 18.01 2.54
C ALA A 98 15.67 16.95 2.97
N ASP A 99 15.92 16.83 4.27
CA ASP A 99 16.88 15.89 4.82
C ASP A 99 16.36 14.45 4.70
N GLU A 100 17.22 13.53 4.25
CA GLU A 100 16.88 12.11 4.06
C GLU A 100 16.37 11.45 5.36
N VAL A 101 16.98 11.78 6.50
CA VAL A 101 16.58 11.28 7.82
C VAL A 101 15.18 11.77 8.19
N THR A 102 14.88 13.05 7.96
CA THR A 102 13.55 13.59 8.23
C THR A 102 12.51 13.00 7.29
N ARG A 103 12.85 12.82 6.01
CA ARG A 103 11.97 12.17 5.03
C ARG A 103 11.65 10.71 5.40
N SER A 104 12.66 9.96 5.85
CA SER A 104 12.48 8.59 6.36
C SER A 104 11.57 8.56 7.60
N ARG A 105 11.75 9.50 8.53
CA ARG A 105 10.86 9.67 9.70
C ARG A 105 9.43 10.02 9.30
N LEU A 106 9.23 10.84 8.28
CA LEU A 106 7.89 11.16 7.75
C LEU A 106 7.20 9.92 7.19
N VAL A 107 7.92 9.04 6.48
CA VAL A 107 7.35 7.79 5.95
C VAL A 107 6.85 6.92 7.11
N VAL A 108 7.68 6.73 8.14
CA VAL A 108 7.30 5.97 9.33
C VAL A 108 6.12 6.64 10.05
N SER A 109 6.13 7.96 10.17
CA SER A 109 5.07 8.70 10.85
C SER A 109 3.73 8.58 10.13
N LEU A 110 3.71 8.66 8.80
CA LEU A 110 2.48 8.45 8.02
C LEU A 110 2.00 7.00 8.06
N ALA A 111 2.90 6.02 8.12
CA ALA A 111 2.54 4.60 8.18
C ALA A 111 1.86 4.22 9.50
N LEU A 112 2.23 4.91 10.58
CA LEU A 112 1.77 4.64 11.95
C LEU A 112 0.80 5.70 12.47
N LEU A 113 0.32 6.59 11.60
CA LEU A 113 -0.62 7.64 11.98
C LEU A 113 -1.99 7.03 12.28
N GLY A 114 -2.57 7.40 13.42
CA GLY A 114 -3.93 6.98 13.77
C GLY A 114 -4.96 7.51 12.77
N SER A 115 -5.93 6.68 12.40
CA SER A 115 -6.94 7.01 11.38
C SER A 115 -7.79 8.24 11.70
N GLU A 116 -7.94 8.57 12.98
CA GLU A 116 -8.75 9.69 13.46
C GLU A 116 -7.90 10.91 13.90
N ASN A 117 -6.56 10.81 13.87
CA ASN A 117 -5.67 11.85 14.40
C ASN A 117 -5.47 12.99 13.39
N ARG A 118 -6.50 13.83 13.25
CA ARG A 118 -6.54 14.94 12.29
C ARG A 118 -5.52 16.04 12.59
N GLU A 119 -5.16 16.22 13.86
CA GLU A 119 -4.20 17.24 14.28
C GLU A 119 -2.77 16.88 13.82
N ALA A 120 -2.35 15.64 14.10
CA ALA A 120 -1.10 15.09 13.59
C ALA A 120 -1.07 15.08 12.05
N ALA A 121 -2.17 14.68 11.41
CA ALA A 121 -2.31 14.73 9.95
C ALA A 121 -2.10 16.14 9.39
N ALA A 122 -2.60 17.19 10.06
CA ALA A 122 -2.43 18.57 9.65
C ALA A 122 -0.96 19.03 9.74
N LEU A 123 -0.23 18.60 10.77
CA LEU A 123 1.20 18.87 10.88
C LEU A 123 2.01 18.20 9.76
N LEU A 124 1.69 16.93 9.47
CA LEU A 124 2.31 16.19 8.37
C LEU A 124 1.99 16.84 7.02
N ALA A 125 0.75 17.27 6.78
CA ALA A 125 0.37 18.00 5.57
C ALA A 125 1.20 19.28 5.38
N ARG A 126 1.42 20.05 6.45
CA ARG A 126 2.27 21.26 6.41
C ARG A 126 3.73 20.90 6.12
N ALA A 127 4.26 19.83 6.70
CA ALA A 127 5.61 19.36 6.42
C ALA A 127 5.79 18.98 4.93
N LEU A 128 4.81 18.28 4.34
CA LEU A 128 4.81 17.92 2.92
C LEU A 128 4.71 19.15 2.01
N ALA A 129 3.91 20.14 2.37
CA ALA A 129 3.82 21.40 1.62
C ALA A 129 5.16 22.18 1.64
N ARG A 130 5.86 22.20 2.79
CA ARG A 130 7.22 22.78 2.88
C ARG A 130 8.20 22.06 1.97
N LEU A 131 8.15 20.72 1.94
CA LEU A 131 9.00 19.92 1.05
C LEU A 131 8.72 20.21 -0.42
N ASP A 132 7.44 20.24 -0.82
CA ASP A 132 7.05 20.56 -2.20
C ASP A 132 7.56 21.95 -2.62
N SER A 133 7.39 22.96 -1.76
CA SER A 133 7.92 24.31 -1.99
C SER A 133 9.44 24.32 -2.11
N ALA A 134 10.16 23.59 -1.26
CA ALA A 134 11.62 23.49 -1.33
C ALA A 134 12.09 22.85 -2.66
N VAL A 135 11.41 21.80 -3.11
CA VAL A 135 11.73 21.08 -4.36
C VAL A 135 11.39 21.89 -5.61
N ARG A 136 10.31 22.70 -5.58
CA ARG A 136 9.88 23.51 -6.73
C ARG A 136 10.57 24.87 -6.79
N THR A 137 10.61 25.58 -5.68
CA THR A 137 11.03 26.99 -5.62
C THR A 137 12.53 27.13 -5.43
N CYS A 138 13.12 26.30 -4.56
CA CYS A 138 14.55 26.37 -4.27
C CYS A 138 15.39 25.48 -5.19
N GLY A 139 14.73 24.73 -6.10
CA GLY A 139 15.39 23.83 -7.04
C GLY A 139 16.19 22.73 -6.36
N LEU A 140 15.86 22.36 -5.11
CA LEU A 140 16.59 21.35 -4.36
C LEU A 140 16.59 20.02 -5.14
N PRO A 141 17.77 19.54 -5.61
CA PRO A 141 17.83 18.29 -6.31
C PRO A 141 17.62 17.17 -5.30
N LEU A 142 16.51 16.44 -5.46
CA LEU A 142 16.35 15.17 -4.78
C LEU A 142 17.11 14.10 -5.56
N THR A 143 17.78 13.20 -4.83
CA THR A 143 18.26 11.94 -5.40
C THR A 143 17.08 11.14 -5.93
N GLU A 144 17.31 10.19 -6.84
CA GLU A 144 16.24 9.30 -7.34
C GLU A 144 15.49 8.62 -6.18
N ARG A 145 16.22 8.16 -5.16
CA ARG A 145 15.66 7.65 -3.91
C ARG A 145 14.76 8.68 -3.22
N GLY A 146 15.23 9.93 -3.08
CA GLY A 146 14.46 11.00 -2.45
C GLY A 146 13.18 11.35 -3.20
N VAL A 147 13.19 11.26 -4.54
CA VAL A 147 11.99 11.41 -5.37
C VAL A 147 10.99 10.29 -5.09
N GLN A 148 11.45 9.03 -5.05
CA GLN A 148 10.58 7.87 -4.75
C GLN A 148 9.98 7.95 -3.34
N GLU A 149 10.77 8.35 -2.35
CA GLU A 149 10.28 8.57 -0.99
C GLU A 149 9.24 9.70 -0.95
N PHE A 150 9.45 10.79 -1.70
CA PHE A 150 8.47 11.88 -1.75
C PHE A 150 7.17 11.47 -2.45
N LEU A 151 7.24 10.71 -3.54
CA LEU A 151 6.06 10.09 -4.17
C LEU A 151 5.28 9.21 -3.19
N LEU A 152 6.00 8.38 -2.43
CA LEU A 152 5.39 7.51 -1.42
C LEU A 152 4.68 8.35 -0.34
N LEU A 153 5.34 9.39 0.19
CA LEU A 153 4.76 10.28 1.18
C LEU A 153 3.46 10.94 0.70
N LEU A 154 3.47 11.49 -0.52
CA LEU A 154 2.28 12.11 -1.13
C LEU A 154 1.16 11.08 -1.33
N THR A 155 1.51 9.87 -1.76
CA THR A 155 0.55 8.77 -1.96
C THR A 155 -0.09 8.33 -0.65
N MET A 156 0.70 8.12 0.40
CA MET A 156 0.22 7.77 1.74
C MET A 156 -0.74 8.84 2.26
N ALA A 157 -0.30 10.10 2.27
CA ALA A 157 -1.09 11.21 2.81
C ALA A 157 -2.40 11.46 2.02
N SER A 158 -2.38 11.28 0.69
CA SER A 158 -3.57 11.44 -0.17
C SER A 158 -4.64 10.37 0.08
N ASN A 159 -4.23 9.17 0.49
CA ASN A 159 -5.14 8.05 0.76
C ASN A 159 -5.50 7.91 2.25
N HIS A 160 -4.72 8.50 3.15
CA HIS A 160 -4.88 8.32 4.60
C HIS A 160 -6.20 8.91 5.15
N PRO A 161 -6.98 8.19 5.96
CA PRO A 161 -8.29 8.64 6.46
C PRO A 161 -8.23 9.90 7.35
N ALA A 162 -7.16 10.08 8.14
CA ALA A 162 -7.00 11.25 9.02
C ALA A 162 -6.85 12.59 8.28
N PHE A 163 -6.52 12.58 6.98
CA PHE A 163 -6.36 13.80 6.20
C PHE A 163 -7.71 14.35 5.76
N SER A 164 -7.88 15.67 5.86
CA SER A 164 -9.08 16.35 5.36
C SER A 164 -9.17 16.26 3.85
N PHE A 165 -10.39 16.41 3.31
CA PHE A 165 -10.60 16.44 1.86
C PHE A 165 -9.70 17.46 1.15
N HIS A 166 -9.64 18.69 1.70
CA HIS A 166 -8.79 19.75 1.15
C HIS A 166 -7.31 19.40 1.17
N HIS A 167 -6.80 18.76 2.23
CA HIS A 167 -5.41 18.30 2.25
C HIS A 167 -5.17 17.26 1.15
N LYS A 168 -6.07 16.29 1.00
CA LYS A 168 -5.94 15.23 -0.01
C LYS A 168 -5.95 15.77 -1.44
N GLU A 169 -6.83 16.73 -1.74
CA GLU A 169 -6.91 17.34 -3.06
C GLU A 169 -5.61 18.08 -3.44
N SER A 170 -5.06 18.87 -2.52
CA SER A 170 -3.78 19.55 -2.71
C SER A 170 -2.63 18.55 -2.92
N LEU A 171 -2.55 17.49 -2.10
CA LEU A 171 -1.51 16.46 -2.20
C LEU A 171 -1.60 15.67 -3.52
N ARG A 172 -2.80 15.37 -4.01
CA ARG A 172 -3.00 14.71 -5.32
C ARG A 172 -2.55 15.60 -6.47
N GLN A 173 -2.81 16.90 -6.40
CA GLN A 173 -2.31 17.84 -7.39
C GLN A 173 -0.77 17.86 -7.41
N GLN A 174 -0.15 17.90 -6.23
CA GLN A 174 1.31 17.83 -6.10
C GLN A 174 1.89 16.53 -6.70
N LEU A 175 1.25 15.40 -6.41
CA LEU A 175 1.63 14.08 -6.93
C LEU A 175 1.56 14.05 -8.47
N ALA A 176 0.47 14.52 -9.05
CA ALA A 176 0.25 14.53 -10.49
C ALA A 176 1.27 15.42 -11.23
N ASP A 177 1.66 16.54 -10.62
CA ASP A 177 2.67 17.42 -11.20
C ASP A 177 4.08 16.81 -11.11
N LEU A 178 4.37 16.11 -10.01
CA LEU A 178 5.68 15.48 -9.79
C LEU A 178 5.90 14.30 -10.73
N GLN A 179 4.87 13.49 -10.98
CA GLN A 179 4.90 12.40 -11.96
C GLN A 179 5.07 12.90 -13.41
N ARG A 180 4.60 14.12 -13.71
CA ARG A 180 4.77 14.76 -15.03
C ARG A 180 6.17 15.33 -15.27
N ARG A 181 7.04 15.44 -14.25
CA ARG A 181 8.40 15.98 -14.45
C ARG A 181 9.26 14.97 -15.24
N PRO A 182 9.81 15.36 -16.42
CA PRO A 182 10.67 14.49 -17.21
C PRO A 182 11.97 14.21 -16.44
N GLY A 183 12.14 12.96 -16.01
CA GLY A 183 13.24 12.51 -15.14
C GLY A 183 12.78 11.71 -13.93
N ALA A 184 11.56 11.95 -13.43
CA ALA A 184 10.92 11.06 -12.45
C ALA A 184 10.15 9.90 -13.12
N GLY A 185 9.96 9.98 -14.45
CA GLY A 185 9.07 9.13 -15.25
C GLY A 185 9.73 8.29 -16.36
N ARG A 186 11.06 8.33 -16.55
CA ARG A 186 11.74 7.54 -17.59
C ARG A 186 12.09 6.14 -17.11
N ASN A 187 11.06 5.39 -16.74
CA ASN A 187 10.96 3.93 -16.79
C ASN A 187 9.50 3.46 -16.60
N PHE A 188 8.51 4.34 -16.79
CA PHE A 188 7.12 4.04 -16.46
C PHE A 188 6.30 3.48 -17.63
N GLN A 189 6.92 3.17 -18.78
CA GLN A 189 6.20 2.65 -19.95
C GLN A 189 6.99 1.79 -20.96
N THR A 190 8.21 1.34 -20.66
CA THR A 190 8.96 0.47 -21.58
C THR A 190 9.27 -0.89 -20.96
N ALA A 191 8.22 -1.67 -20.69
CA ALA A 191 8.33 -3.13 -20.54
C ALA A 191 6.98 -3.85 -20.78
N VAL A 192 6.08 -3.27 -21.58
CA VAL A 192 4.90 -3.99 -22.10
C VAL A 192 4.95 -3.87 -23.61
N CYS A 193 5.75 -4.74 -24.21
CA CYS A 193 5.81 -5.16 -25.62
C CYS A 193 7.25 -5.52 -25.95
N LYS A 194 7.67 -6.71 -25.53
CA LYS A 194 8.37 -7.70 -26.36
C LYS A 194 8.33 -9.04 -25.67
#